data_AF-A0A820PYY2-F1
#
_entry.id   AF-A0A820PYY2-F1
#
_cell.length_a   1.000
_cell.length_b   1.000
_cell.length_c   1.000
_cell.angle_alpha   90.00
_cell.angle_beta   90.00
_cell.angle_gamma   90.00
#
_symmetry.space_group_name_H-M   'P 1'
#
loop_
_entity.id
_entity.type
_entity.pdbx_description
1 polymer ?
#
loop_
_entity_poly.entity_id
_entity_poly.type
_entity_poly.pdbx_seq_one_letter_code
_entity_poly.pdbx_strand_id
1 'polypeptide(L)'
;MPDQLYTLTQEFTDTNNFPDGSFHMRHFGWAAASLFDFLHSQSTFTHKMSYLRFFLSNTIRDYVLVGDSGEKDPEIYGTIAREYPQRIRAIFIRAIKGETFNDERFVKAFDGVPSEKWQIFDDPSQIPIDLSRSPK
;
A
#
# COMPACT_ATOMS: atom_id res chain seq x y z
N MET A 1 3.24 11.06 -25.01
CA MET A 1 4.35 10.44 -24.26
C MET A 1 3.88 10.08 -22.85
N PRO A 2 3.17 8.95 -22.67
CA PRO A 2 2.71 8.46 -21.36
C PRO A 2 3.84 7.88 -20.48
N ASP A 3 5.02 7.62 -21.06
CA ASP A 3 6.09 6.81 -20.44
C ASP A 3 7.05 7.60 -19.53
N GLN A 4 6.92 8.93 -19.45
CA GLN A 4 7.88 9.76 -18.69
C GLN A 4 7.90 9.43 -17.19
N LEU A 5 6.76 9.13 -16.59
CA LEU A 5 6.72 8.79 -15.16
C LEU A 5 7.36 7.42 -14.88
N TYR A 6 7.24 6.48 -15.82
CA TYR A 6 7.92 5.18 -15.71
C TYR A 6 9.43 5.34 -15.74
N THR A 7 9.96 6.04 -16.75
CA THR A 7 11.40 6.26 -16.88
C THR A 7 11.98 6.98 -15.68
N LEU A 8 11.33 8.06 -15.21
CA LEU A 8 11.79 8.80 -14.02
C LEU A 8 11.79 7.93 -12.75
N THR A 9 10.76 7.09 -12.58
CA THR A 9 10.67 6.20 -11.42
C THR A 9 11.74 5.12 -11.47
N GLN A 10 12.00 4.56 -12.65
CA GLN A 10 13.04 3.56 -12.86
C GLN A 10 14.43 4.15 -12.61
N GLU A 11 14.75 5.29 -13.22
CA GLU A 11 16.03 5.98 -13.03
C GLU A 11 16.28 6.34 -11.56
N PHE A 12 15.24 6.80 -10.85
CA PHE A 12 15.34 7.09 -9.41
C PHE A 12 15.67 5.82 -8.61
N THR A 13 15.02 4.71 -8.94
CA THR A 13 15.21 3.41 -8.26
C THR A 13 16.65 2.92 -8.46
N ASP A 14 17.13 2.96 -9.70
CA ASP A 14 18.48 2.53 -10.08
C ASP A 14 19.55 3.42 -9.42
N THR A 15 19.36 4.74 -9.47
CA THR A 15 20.34 5.71 -8.92
C THR A 15 20.50 5.60 -7.41
N ASN A 16 19.43 5.22 -6.70
CA ASN A 16 19.43 5.12 -5.24
C ASN A 16 19.69 3.70 -4.73
N ASN A 17 20.06 2.75 -5.60
CA ASN A 17 20.33 1.35 -5.25
C ASN A 17 19.16 0.66 -4.53
N PHE A 18 17.93 0.98 -4.93
CA PHE A 18 16.77 0.21 -4.47
C PHE A 18 16.80 -1.20 -5.10
N PRO A 19 16.20 -2.21 -4.44
CA PRO A 19 16.10 -3.54 -5.01
C PRO A 19 15.30 -3.55 -6.33
N ASP A 20 15.68 -4.45 -7.24
CA ASP A 20 14.94 -4.69 -8.48
C ASP A 20 13.46 -5.02 -8.19
N GLY A 21 12.56 -4.45 -8.98
CA GLY A 21 11.12 -4.62 -8.80
C GLY A 21 10.30 -4.28 -10.04
N SER A 22 9.04 -4.68 -10.03
CA SER A 22 8.07 -4.37 -11.10
C SER A 22 7.20 -3.18 -10.72
N PHE A 23 7.10 -2.20 -11.61
CA PHE A 23 6.20 -1.05 -11.43
C PHE A 23 4.86 -1.31 -12.13
N HIS A 24 3.78 -1.31 -11.34
CA HIS A 24 2.40 -1.39 -11.83
C HIS A 24 1.71 -0.06 -11.57
N MET A 25 1.70 0.81 -12.57
CA MET A 25 1.15 2.15 -12.45
C MET A 25 -0.20 2.28 -13.15
N ARG A 26 -1.04 3.17 -12.61
CA ARG A 26 -2.24 3.63 -13.31
C ARG A 26 -1.84 4.44 -14.53
N HIS A 27 -2.55 4.26 -15.65
CA HIS A 27 -2.39 5.16 -16.78
C HIS A 27 -2.86 6.56 -16.38
N PHE A 28 -1.95 7.51 -16.46
CA PHE A 28 -2.21 8.91 -16.13
C PHE A 28 -2.30 9.74 -17.42
N GLY A 29 -3.44 10.41 -17.62
CA GLY A 29 -3.60 11.43 -18.65
C GLY A 29 -3.45 12.82 -18.05
N TRP A 30 -2.68 13.70 -18.69
CA TRP A 30 -2.44 15.08 -18.23
C TRP A 30 -3.68 16.00 -18.28
N ALA A 31 -4.85 15.48 -18.66
CA ALA A 31 -6.09 16.25 -18.64
C ALA A 31 -6.55 16.48 -17.19
N ALA A 32 -6.98 17.71 -16.88
CA ALA A 32 -7.44 18.09 -15.55
C ALA A 32 -8.55 17.15 -15.03
N ALA A 33 -9.47 16.71 -15.90
CA ALA A 33 -10.50 15.72 -15.54
C ALA A 33 -9.90 14.39 -15.08
N SER A 34 -8.88 13.88 -15.78
CA SER A 34 -8.18 12.64 -15.43
C SER A 34 -7.36 12.77 -14.14
N LEU A 35 -6.85 13.96 -13.83
CA LEU A 35 -6.24 14.27 -12.54
C LEU A 35 -7.26 14.26 -11.41
N PHE A 36 -8.41 14.91 -11.59
CA PHE A 36 -9.49 14.88 -10.61
C PHE A 36 -9.99 13.45 -10.40
N ASP A 37 -10.26 12.68 -11.45
CA ASP A 37 -10.69 11.28 -11.35
C ASP A 37 -9.65 10.37 -10.69
N PHE A 38 -8.35 10.65 -10.89
CA PHE A 38 -7.27 9.95 -10.20
C PHE A 38 -7.27 10.26 -8.69
N LEU A 39 -7.56 11.50 -8.31
CA LEU A 39 -7.68 11.93 -6.91
C LEU A 39 -9.01 11.50 -6.27
N HIS A 40 -10.03 11.12 -7.07
CA HIS A 40 -11.28 10.58 -6.53
C HIS A 40 -11.05 9.21 -5.87
N SER A 41 -11.20 9.19 -4.54
CA SER A 41 -10.93 8.04 -3.66
C SER A 41 -11.61 6.73 -4.06
N GLN A 42 -12.81 6.78 -4.66
CA GLN A 42 -13.57 5.60 -5.10
C GLN A 42 -12.91 4.86 -6.28
N SER A 43 -12.36 5.60 -7.24
CA SER A 43 -11.65 5.03 -8.40
C SER A 43 -10.32 4.39 -7.95
N THR A 44 -9.59 5.09 -7.08
CA THR A 44 -8.35 4.60 -6.45
C THR A 44 -8.56 3.31 -5.66
N PHE A 45 -9.62 3.25 -4.84
CA PHE A 45 -9.96 2.08 -4.05
C PHE A 45 -10.21 0.85 -4.94
N THR A 46 -11.08 0.99 -5.93
CA THR A 46 -11.46 -0.11 -6.84
C THR A 46 -10.27 -0.63 -7.64
N HIS A 47 -9.42 0.28 -8.11
CA HIS A 47 -8.25 -0.08 -8.91
C HIS A 47 -7.22 -0.83 -8.06
N LYS A 48 -6.76 -0.27 -6.92
CA LYS A 48 -5.78 -0.92 -6.03
C LYS A 48 -6.29 -2.29 -5.56
N MET A 49 -7.56 -2.38 -5.17
CA MET A 49 -8.19 -3.63 -4.75
C MET A 49 -8.15 -4.71 -5.84
N SER A 50 -8.47 -4.35 -7.08
CA SER A 50 -8.49 -5.30 -8.21
C SER A 50 -7.10 -5.87 -8.50
N TYR A 51 -6.06 -5.04 -8.45
CA TYR A 51 -4.67 -5.50 -8.63
C TYR A 51 -4.22 -6.41 -7.49
N LEU A 52 -4.50 -6.04 -6.24
CA LEU A 52 -4.15 -6.88 -5.09
C LEU A 52 -4.81 -8.26 -5.18
N ARG A 53 -6.12 -8.31 -5.49
CA ARG A 53 -6.83 -9.58 -5.70
C ARG A 53 -6.25 -10.37 -6.86
N PHE A 54 -5.90 -9.70 -7.96
CA PHE A 54 -5.25 -10.36 -9.10
C PHE A 54 -3.93 -11.01 -8.68
N PHE A 55 -3.02 -10.27 -8.01
CA PHE A 55 -1.75 -10.83 -7.58
C PHE A 55 -1.89 -11.96 -6.55
N LEU A 56 -2.79 -11.81 -5.58
CA LEU A 56 -3.04 -12.82 -4.56
C LEU A 56 -3.66 -14.10 -5.13
N SER A 57 -4.51 -13.98 -6.15
CA SER A 57 -5.16 -15.11 -6.81
C SER A 57 -4.26 -15.83 -7.80
N ASN A 58 -3.30 -15.13 -8.41
CA ASN A 58 -2.46 -15.67 -9.49
C ASN A 58 -1.03 -16.04 -9.05
N THR A 59 -0.69 -15.88 -7.77
CA THR A 59 0.62 -16.29 -7.24
C THR A 59 0.46 -17.12 -5.97
N ILE A 60 1.51 -17.83 -5.59
CA ILE A 60 1.59 -18.60 -4.33
C ILE A 60 2.40 -17.88 -3.23
N ARG A 61 2.74 -16.60 -3.43
CA ARG A 61 3.63 -15.86 -2.53
C ARG A 61 2.89 -15.20 -1.37
N ASP A 62 3.55 -15.10 -0.23
CA ASP A 62 3.11 -14.25 0.88
C ASP A 62 3.45 -12.78 0.60
N TYR A 63 2.64 -11.87 1.14
CA TYR A 63 2.74 -10.44 0.90
C TYR A 63 2.91 -9.64 2.19
N VAL A 64 3.73 -8.61 2.10
CA VAL A 64 3.83 -7.50 3.04
C VAL A 64 3.29 -6.27 2.32
N LEU A 65 2.36 -5.56 2.94
CA LEU A 65 1.72 -4.38 2.36
C LEU A 65 2.29 -3.14 3.03
N VAL A 66 2.82 -2.20 2.24
CA VAL A 66 3.31 -0.91 2.72
C VAL A 66 2.53 0.18 2.02
N GLY A 67 2.02 1.16 2.76
CA GLY A 67 1.17 2.23 2.23
C GLY A 67 1.20 3.48 3.08
N ASP A 68 0.38 4.47 2.71
CA ASP A 68 0.28 5.74 3.41
C ASP A 68 -1.14 6.01 3.94
N SER A 69 -1.24 6.74 5.04
CA SER A 69 -2.52 7.08 5.65
C SER A 69 -3.27 8.22 4.96
N GLY A 70 -2.59 9.02 4.12
CA GLY A 70 -3.22 10.08 3.33
C GLY A 70 -4.13 9.54 2.23
N GLU A 71 -3.85 8.33 1.74
CA GLU A 71 -4.70 7.57 0.84
C GLU A 71 -5.63 6.59 1.58
N LYS A 72 -6.30 5.71 0.82
CA LYS A 72 -7.21 4.68 1.32
C LYS A 72 -6.52 3.35 1.63
N ASP A 73 -5.20 3.36 1.81
CA ASP A 73 -4.42 2.15 2.05
C ASP A 73 -4.85 1.40 3.32
N PRO A 74 -5.15 2.05 4.46
CA PRO A 74 -5.66 1.33 5.63
C PRO A 74 -6.93 0.53 5.32
N GLU A 75 -7.89 1.15 4.65
CA GLU A 75 -9.17 0.52 4.33
C GLU A 75 -9.03 -0.61 3.30
N ILE A 76 -8.17 -0.43 2.29
CA ILE A 76 -7.89 -1.43 1.25
C ILE A 76 -7.15 -2.62 1.86
N TYR A 77 -6.08 -2.37 2.60
CA TYR A 77 -5.22 -3.41 3.17
C TYR A 77 -5.92 -4.18 4.27
N GLY A 78 -6.72 -3.52 5.12
CA GLY A 78 -7.56 -4.22 6.09
C GLY A 78 -8.55 -5.17 5.43
N THR A 79 -9.17 -4.76 4.32
CA THR A 79 -10.11 -5.61 3.57
C THR A 79 -9.39 -6.82 2.97
N ILE A 80 -8.24 -6.62 2.33
CA ILE A 80 -7.45 -7.71 1.74
C ILE A 80 -6.88 -8.66 2.79
N ALA A 81 -6.48 -8.15 3.96
CA ALA A 81 -6.01 -8.98 5.06
C ALA A 81 -7.12 -9.87 5.64
N ARG A 82 -8.38 -9.40 5.63
CA ARG A 82 -9.54 -10.24 5.99
C ARG A 82 -9.87 -11.26 4.90
N GLU A 83 -9.74 -10.92 3.62
CA GLU A 83 -9.99 -11.84 2.51
C GLU A 83 -8.91 -12.93 2.40
N TYR A 84 -7.64 -12.60 2.69
CA TYR A 84 -6.49 -13.49 2.54
C TYR A 84 -5.62 -13.53 3.81
N PRO A 85 -6.16 -13.94 4.98
CA PRO A 85 -5.49 -13.80 6.27
C PRO A 85 -4.19 -14.59 6.37
N GLN A 86 -4.04 -15.68 5.62
CA GLN A 86 -2.82 -16.49 5.62
C GLN A 86 -1.74 -15.97 4.67
N ARG A 87 -2.11 -15.11 3.71
CA ARG A 87 -1.20 -14.60 2.68
C ARG A 87 -0.68 -13.21 2.99
N ILE A 88 -1.38 -12.44 3.83
CA ILE A 88 -0.92 -11.14 4.31
C ILE A 88 -0.18 -11.33 5.64
N ARG A 89 1.15 -11.12 5.61
CA ARG A 89 2.05 -11.35 6.75
C ARG A 89 2.20 -10.13 7.63
N ALA A 90 2.27 -8.96 7.02
CA ALA A 90 2.42 -7.69 7.70
C ALA A 90 1.83 -6.54 6.85
N ILE A 91 1.36 -5.50 7.53
CA ILE A 91 0.85 -4.26 6.94
C ILE A 91 1.51 -3.09 7.66
N PHE A 92 2.16 -2.19 6.92
CA PHE A 92 2.79 -0.99 7.45
C PHE A 92 2.16 0.23 6.80
N ILE A 93 1.58 1.11 7.62
CA ILE A 93 0.97 2.36 7.16
C ILE A 93 1.82 3.53 7.65
N ARG A 94 2.34 4.33 6.71
CA ARG A 94 2.99 5.59 7.04
C ARG A 94 1.94 6.59 7.50
N ALA A 95 2.01 7.00 8.76
CA ALA A 95 1.11 7.97 9.36
C ALA A 95 1.50 9.40 8.96
N ILE A 96 0.49 10.26 8.79
CA ILE A 96 0.67 11.70 8.74
C ILE A 96 0.79 12.19 10.19
N LYS A 97 1.58 13.24 10.41
CA LYS A 97 1.90 13.74 11.75
C LYS A 97 0.63 13.97 12.59
N GLY A 98 0.56 13.32 13.75
CA GLY A 98 -0.55 13.42 14.70
C GLY A 98 -1.54 12.26 14.67
N GLU A 99 -1.45 11.38 13.68
CA GLU A 99 -2.23 10.14 13.65
C GLU A 99 -1.62 9.07 14.57
N THR A 100 -2.48 8.31 15.25
CA THR A 100 -2.08 7.28 16.20
C THR A 100 -2.77 5.94 15.91
N PHE A 101 -2.19 4.84 16.38
CA PHE A 101 -2.71 3.48 16.14
C PHE A 101 -4.17 3.33 16.60
N ASN A 102 -4.55 4.06 17.66
CA ASN A 102 -5.86 3.99 18.27
C ASN A 102 -6.88 4.92 17.62
N ASP A 103 -6.52 5.66 16.57
CA ASP A 103 -7.48 6.52 15.89
C ASP A 103 -8.61 5.64 15.31
N GLU A 104 -9.85 6.07 15.50
CA GLU A 104 -11.06 5.32 15.14
C GLU A 104 -11.03 4.81 13.70
N ARG A 105 -10.43 5.59 12.79
CA ARG A 105 -10.25 5.23 11.40
C ARG A 105 -9.45 3.93 11.23
N PHE A 106 -8.29 3.79 11.90
CA PHE A 106 -7.46 2.60 11.77
C PHE A 106 -8.07 1.40 12.48
N VAL A 107 -8.63 1.63 13.68
CA VAL A 107 -9.36 0.59 14.42
C VAL A 107 -10.48 0.00 13.55
N LYS A 108 -11.24 0.86 12.88
CA LYS A 108 -12.29 0.42 11.95
C LYS A 108 -11.74 -0.23 10.67
N ALA A 109 -10.70 0.33 10.08
CA ALA A 109 -10.10 -0.21 8.86
C ALA A 109 -9.55 -1.63 9.07
N PHE A 110 -8.94 -1.88 10.21
CA PHE A 110 -8.31 -3.14 10.60
C PHE A 110 -9.14 -3.99 11.56
N ASP A 111 -10.44 -3.70 11.73
CA ASP A 111 -11.33 -4.54 12.53
C ASP A 111 -11.31 -6.00 12.02
N GLY A 112 -11.16 -6.96 12.93
CA GLY A 112 -10.98 -8.37 12.59
C GLY A 112 -9.63 -8.75 11.97
N VAL A 113 -8.66 -7.82 11.86
CA VAL A 113 -7.27 -8.13 11.50
C VAL A 113 -6.44 -8.22 12.79
N PRO A 114 -5.68 -9.31 13.00
CA PRO A 114 -4.84 -9.45 14.20
C PRO A 114 -3.88 -8.26 14.37
N SER A 115 -3.87 -7.66 15.56
CA SER A 115 -3.12 -6.42 15.86
C SER A 115 -1.59 -6.56 15.73
N GLU A 116 -1.08 -7.78 15.73
CA GLU A 116 0.31 -8.11 15.49
C GLU A 116 0.69 -8.04 14.00
N LYS A 117 -0.29 -8.08 13.10
CA LYS A 117 -0.07 -8.05 11.65
C LYS A 117 -0.02 -6.65 11.06
N TRP A 118 -0.33 -5.60 11.83
CA TRP A 118 -0.33 -4.26 11.29
C TRP A 118 0.25 -3.23 12.27
N GLN A 119 0.88 -2.22 11.69
CA GLN A 119 1.53 -1.14 12.41
C GLN A 119 1.35 0.17 11.61
N ILE A 120 1.19 1.27 12.33
CA ILE A 120 1.41 2.60 11.77
C ILE A 120 2.80 3.10 12.18
N PHE A 121 3.46 3.87 11.33
CA PHE A 121 4.80 4.40 11.59
C PHE A 121 4.93 5.82 11.05
N ASP A 122 5.70 6.66 11.73
CA ASP A 122 6.08 8.01 11.27
C ASP A 122 7.58 8.15 11.04
N ASP A 123 8.38 7.23 11.60
CA ASP A 123 9.82 7.11 11.41
C ASP A 123 10.17 5.74 10.78
N PRO A 124 10.95 5.70 9.68
CA PRO A 124 11.35 4.44 9.04
C PRO A 124 12.07 3.45 9.96
N SER A 125 12.75 3.93 11.01
CA SER A 125 13.43 3.07 12.00
C SER A 125 12.48 2.21 12.84
N GLN A 126 11.18 2.54 12.84
CA GLN A 126 10.15 1.77 13.53
C GLN A 126 9.75 0.49 12.77
N ILE A 127 10.15 0.34 11.50
CA ILE A 127 9.91 -0.86 10.70
C ILE A 127 11.06 -1.85 10.88
N PRO A 128 10.79 -3.14 11.12
CA PRO A 128 11.85 -4.15 11.19
C PRO A 128 12.55 -4.30 9.83
N ILE A 129 13.88 -4.47 9.86
CA ILE A 129 14.70 -4.73 8.65
C ILE A 129 14.27 -6.03 7.96
N ASP A 130 13.81 -7.02 8.74
CA ASP A 130 13.26 -8.27 8.24
C ASP A 130 11.72 -8.20 8.19
N LEU A 131 11.19 -7.91 7.01
CA LEU A 131 9.76 -7.82 6.74
C LEU A 131 9.06 -9.20 6.67
N SER A 132 9.80 -10.32 6.76
CA SER A 132 9.19 -11.66 6.78
C SER A 132 8.45 -11.98 8.09
N ARG A 133 8.61 -11.11 9.09
CA ARG A 133 8.04 -11.26 10.43
C ARG A 133 6.90 -10.28 10.67
N SER A 134 5.97 -10.69 11.52
CA SER A 134 4.90 -9.81 11.98
C SER A 134 5.48 -8.62 12.77
N PRO A 135 4.91 -7.41 12.64
CA PRO A 135 5.36 -6.20 13.33
C PRO A 135 5.47 -6.31 14.86
N LYS A 136 4.77 -7.28 15.47
CA LYS A 136 4.84 -7.59 16.90
C LYS A 136 4.98 -9.09 17.13
#